data_AF-A0A536TAC3-F1
#
_entry.id   AF-A0A536TAC3-F1
#
_cell.length_a   1.000
_cell.length_b   1.000
_cell.length_c   1.000
_cell.angle_alpha   90.00
_cell.angle_beta   90.00
_cell.angle_gamma   90.00
#
_symmetry.space_group_name_H-M   'P 1'
#
loop_
_entity.id
_entity.type
_entity.pdbx_description
1 polymer ?
#
loop_
_entity_poly.entity_id
_entity_poly.type
_entity_poly.pdbx_seq_one_letter_code
_entity_poly.pdbx_strand_id
1 'polypeptide(L)'
;MNNDAERDEITDREVLEATLRFNTLVFSIILGVFTGLTLLALSLVARYGTGTGRLAVVLIGIFLPGYGAGGFGALLGLFWGLLFGALLGAGIYRINARHVLAKVDDLVIAEGGSNGFPRAVLRLDGSSLGLAIGTIGALGLLATTNTLVARGTAAQSVHARLLSEVLPGYTVSVLGSIIGAIELFAILYVFCRAFVSIYNRVAGRRHRR
;
A
#
# COMPACT_ATOMS: atom_id res chain seq x y z
N MET A 1 -46.78 -7.70 -7.75
CA MET A 1 -45.84 -8.30 -6.78
C MET A 1 -44.46 -8.61 -7.35
N ASN A 2 -44.26 -8.77 -8.67
CA ASN A 2 -42.92 -8.98 -9.25
C ASN A 2 -42.10 -7.68 -9.45
N ASN A 3 -42.78 -6.56 -9.70
CA ASN A 3 -42.14 -5.30 -10.11
C ASN A 3 -41.46 -4.55 -8.94
N ASP A 4 -41.96 -4.75 -7.72
CA ASP A 4 -41.43 -4.06 -6.54
C ASP A 4 -40.14 -4.74 -6.03
N ALA A 5 -40.06 -6.07 -6.09
CA ALA A 5 -38.88 -6.84 -5.72
C ALA A 5 -37.70 -6.63 -6.69
N GLU A 6 -37.98 -6.60 -8.00
CA GLU A 6 -36.98 -6.33 -9.04
C GLU A 6 -36.44 -4.89 -8.94
N ARG A 7 -37.29 -3.94 -8.52
CA ARG A 7 -36.92 -2.53 -8.32
C ARG A 7 -36.06 -2.31 -7.08
N ASP A 8 -36.35 -3.03 -5.99
CA ASP A 8 -35.53 -3.00 -4.78
C ASP A 8 -34.14 -3.60 -5.07
N GLU A 9 -34.07 -4.76 -5.74
CA GLU A 9 -32.79 -5.42 -6.08
C GLU A 9 -31.86 -4.54 -6.95
N ILE A 10 -32.42 -3.84 -7.95
CA ILE A 10 -31.68 -2.88 -8.79
C ILE A 10 -31.16 -1.70 -7.94
N THR A 11 -32.01 -1.16 -7.06
CA THR A 11 -31.66 -0.02 -6.19
C THR A 11 -30.52 -0.39 -5.23
N ASP A 12 -30.55 -1.61 -4.71
CA ASP A 12 -29.58 -2.10 -3.73
C ASP A 12 -28.19 -2.31 -4.34
N ARG A 13 -28.16 -2.86 -5.57
CA ARG A 13 -26.93 -2.99 -6.35
C ARG A 13 -26.33 -1.63 -6.70
N GLU A 14 -27.15 -0.66 -7.08
CA GLU A 14 -26.69 0.71 -7.36
C GLU A 14 -26.08 1.37 -6.12
N VAL A 15 -26.72 1.24 -4.96
CA VAL A 15 -26.23 1.78 -3.69
C VAL A 15 -24.93 1.09 -3.25
N LEU A 16 -24.83 -0.22 -3.43
CA LEU A 16 -23.61 -0.99 -3.16
C LEU A 16 -22.46 -0.55 -4.07
N GLU A 17 -22.69 -0.46 -5.38
CA GLU A 17 -21.68 0.01 -6.34
C GLU A 17 -21.23 1.45 -6.02
N ALA A 18 -22.17 2.35 -5.71
CA ALA A 18 -21.86 3.72 -5.33
C ALA A 18 -21.01 3.78 -4.05
N THR A 19 -21.34 2.95 -3.06
CA THR A 19 -20.60 2.85 -1.79
C THR A 19 -19.17 2.32 -2.02
N LEU A 20 -19.02 1.28 -2.85
CA LEU A 20 -17.73 0.70 -3.18
C LEU A 20 -16.85 1.69 -3.98
N ARG A 21 -17.41 2.38 -4.99
CA ARG A 21 -16.70 3.43 -5.74
C ARG A 21 -16.24 4.57 -4.83
N PHE A 22 -17.08 5.00 -3.90
CA PHE A 22 -16.72 6.06 -2.96
C PHE A 22 -15.60 5.61 -2.01
N ASN A 23 -15.72 4.43 -1.39
CA ASN A 23 -14.71 3.91 -0.47
C ASN A 23 -13.34 3.74 -1.15
N THR A 24 -13.36 3.41 -2.45
CA THR A 24 -12.17 3.34 -3.30
C THR A 24 -11.53 4.69 -3.51
N LEU A 25 -12.33 5.69 -3.86
CA LEU A 25 -11.84 7.03 -4.08
C LEU A 25 -11.15 7.53 -2.80
N VAL A 26 -11.79 7.35 -1.65
CA VAL A 26 -11.22 7.71 -0.36
C VAL A 26 -9.95 6.91 -0.05
N PHE A 27 -9.94 5.60 -0.27
CA PHE A 27 -8.75 4.76 -0.07
C PHE A 27 -7.58 5.22 -0.95
N SER A 28 -7.82 5.46 -2.23
CA SER A 28 -6.81 5.86 -3.21
C SER A 28 -6.26 7.25 -2.90
N ILE A 29 -7.12 8.19 -2.50
CA ILE A 29 -6.70 9.52 -2.05
C ILE A 29 -5.84 9.40 -0.79
N ILE A 30 -6.26 8.63 0.22
CA ILE A 30 -5.51 8.49 1.47
C ILE A 30 -4.16 7.81 1.20
N LEU A 31 -4.11 6.78 0.37
CA LEU A 31 -2.88 6.08 0.01
C LEU A 31 -1.94 6.97 -0.79
N GLY A 32 -2.46 7.72 -1.77
CA GLY A 32 -1.72 8.74 -2.50
C GLY A 32 -1.13 9.80 -1.57
N VAL A 33 -1.96 10.42 -0.72
CA VAL A 33 -1.52 11.47 0.21
C VAL A 33 -0.51 10.93 1.20
N PHE A 34 -0.75 9.76 1.78
CA PHE A 34 0.15 9.14 2.74
C PHE A 34 1.52 8.83 2.11
N THR A 35 1.53 8.26 0.90
CA THR A 35 2.76 7.95 0.17
C THR A 35 3.50 9.23 -0.25
N GLY A 36 2.77 10.21 -0.77
CA GLY A 36 3.31 11.52 -1.15
C GLY A 36 3.93 12.28 0.02
N LEU A 37 3.23 12.34 1.17
CA LEU A 37 3.76 12.94 2.39
C LEU A 37 4.96 12.18 2.94
N THR A 38 4.98 10.85 2.82
CA THR A 38 6.13 10.04 3.23
C THR A 38 7.36 10.38 2.39
N LEU A 39 7.23 10.45 1.07
CA LEU A 39 8.35 10.81 0.19
C LEU A 39 8.78 12.27 0.38
N LEU A 40 7.84 13.18 0.57
CA LEU A 40 8.14 14.58 0.91
C LEU A 40 8.93 14.66 2.23
N ALA A 41 8.45 14.00 3.29
CA ALA A 41 9.10 13.99 4.59
C ALA A 41 10.49 13.37 4.50
N LEU A 42 10.63 12.23 3.81
CA LEU A 42 11.91 11.57 3.63
C LEU A 42 12.93 12.48 2.91
N SER A 43 12.49 13.19 1.86
CA SER A 43 13.33 14.18 1.16
C SER A 43 13.72 15.37 2.04
N LEU A 44 12.79 15.91 2.82
CA LEU A 44 13.08 17.03 3.75
C LEU A 44 14.03 16.61 4.87
N VAL A 45 13.84 15.42 5.45
CA VAL A 45 14.74 14.86 6.46
C VAL A 45 16.13 14.62 5.85
N ALA A 46 16.19 14.08 4.63
CA ALA A 46 17.45 13.87 3.90
C ALA A 46 18.20 15.15 3.54
N ARG A 47 17.50 16.29 3.43
CA ARG A 47 18.12 17.59 3.17
C ARG A 47 19.03 18.04 4.31
N TYR A 48 18.65 17.74 5.54
CA TYR A 48 19.35 18.18 6.76
C TYR A 48 20.04 17.03 7.51
N GLY A 49 19.68 15.78 7.23
CA GLY A 49 20.25 14.59 7.86
C GLY A 49 21.47 14.03 7.13
N THR A 50 22.43 13.51 7.89
CA THR A 50 23.59 12.78 7.36
C THR A 50 23.35 11.26 7.40
N GLY A 51 23.79 10.53 6.36
CA GLY A 51 23.78 9.06 6.32
C GLY A 51 22.52 8.45 5.67
N THR A 52 21.84 7.56 6.40
CA THR A 52 20.79 6.63 5.94
C THR A 52 19.62 7.31 5.22
N GLY A 53 19.13 8.45 5.72
CA GLY A 53 18.01 9.17 5.10
C GLY A 53 18.34 9.69 3.70
N ARG A 54 19.56 10.19 3.49
CA ARG A 54 20.01 10.68 2.18
C ARG A 54 20.19 9.55 1.18
N LEU A 55 20.67 8.39 1.63
CA LEU A 55 20.85 7.20 0.80
C LEU A 55 19.51 6.60 0.37
N ALA A 56 18.52 6.56 1.27
CA ALA A 56 17.16 6.14 0.92
C ALA A 56 16.56 7.02 -0.19
N VAL A 57 16.77 8.34 -0.13
CA VAL A 57 16.30 9.27 -1.16
C VAL A 57 17.00 9.05 -2.50
N VAL A 58 18.32 8.82 -2.49
CA VAL A 58 19.08 8.50 -3.71
C VAL A 58 18.59 7.21 -4.34
N LEU A 59 18.39 6.16 -3.54
CA LEU A 59 17.95 4.85 -4.02
C LEU A 59 16.56 4.93 -4.66
N ILE A 60 15.62 5.60 -4.01
CA ILE A 60 14.28 5.81 -4.55
C ILE A 60 14.34 6.71 -5.80
N GLY A 61 15.23 7.70 -5.84
CA GLY A 61 15.42 8.61 -6.97
C GLY A 61 15.87 7.94 -8.26
N ILE A 62 16.43 6.73 -8.19
CA ILE A 62 16.74 5.91 -9.38
C ILE A 62 15.44 5.50 -10.11
N PHE A 63 14.37 5.22 -9.36
CA PHE A 63 13.08 4.80 -9.91
C PHE A 63 12.11 5.95 -10.14
N LEU A 64 12.30 7.06 -9.43
CA LEU A 64 11.45 8.25 -9.49
C LEU A 64 12.21 9.41 -10.13
N PRO A 65 12.04 9.66 -11.44
CA PRO A 65 12.74 10.74 -12.12
C PRO A 65 12.57 12.08 -11.41
N GLY A 66 13.71 12.72 -11.11
CA GLY A 66 13.79 14.02 -10.45
C GLY A 66 13.51 14.01 -8.93
N TYR A 67 13.23 12.86 -8.31
CA TYR A 67 13.17 12.77 -6.86
C TYR A 67 14.59 12.88 -6.25
N GLY A 68 14.72 13.65 -5.17
CA GLY A 68 16.00 13.94 -4.54
C GLY A 68 15.86 14.77 -3.27
N ALA A 69 16.95 14.98 -2.53
CA ALA A 69 16.97 15.68 -1.23
C ALA A 69 16.86 17.23 -1.34
N GLY A 70 16.67 17.77 -2.55
CA GLY A 70 16.45 19.20 -2.79
C GLY A 70 14.97 19.58 -2.65
N GLY A 71 14.68 20.87 -2.47
CA GLY A 71 13.29 21.36 -2.36
C GLY A 71 12.42 20.97 -3.58
N PHE A 72 12.96 21.08 -4.79
CA PHE A 72 12.28 20.63 -6.01
C PHE A 72 12.11 19.10 -6.06
N GLY A 73 13.14 18.36 -5.64
CA GLY A 73 13.07 16.90 -5.54
C GLY A 73 12.02 16.42 -4.53
N ALA A 74 11.82 17.14 -3.43
CA ALA A 74 10.78 16.85 -2.45
C ALA A 74 9.37 17.01 -3.04
N LEU A 75 9.14 18.06 -3.84
CA LEU A 75 7.87 18.28 -4.54
C LEU A 75 7.60 17.19 -5.59
N LEU A 76 8.64 16.78 -6.33
CA LEU A 76 8.52 15.65 -7.25
C LEU A 76 8.24 14.34 -6.52
N GLY A 77 8.81 14.14 -5.34
CA GLY A 77 8.48 13.01 -4.46
C GLY A 77 7.02 13.01 -4.03
N LEU A 78 6.49 14.16 -3.63
CA LEU A 78 5.07 14.34 -3.32
C LEU A 78 4.19 13.98 -4.53
N PHE A 79 4.53 14.50 -5.71
CA PHE A 79 3.82 14.20 -6.95
C PHE A 79 3.82 12.70 -7.28
N TRP A 80 4.99 12.05 -7.28
CA TRP A 80 5.12 10.62 -7.56
C TRP A 80 4.38 9.77 -6.52
N GLY A 81 4.46 10.13 -5.24
CA GLY A 81 3.75 9.41 -4.18
C GLY A 81 2.23 9.55 -4.30
N LEU A 82 1.73 10.73 -4.66
CA LEU A 82 0.30 10.92 -4.98
C LEU A 82 -0.12 10.06 -6.17
N LEU A 83 0.65 10.07 -7.26
CA LEU A 83 0.36 9.32 -8.48
C LEU A 83 0.36 7.81 -8.22
N PHE A 84 1.47 7.25 -7.72
CA PHE A 84 1.60 5.81 -7.50
C PHE A 84 0.69 5.31 -6.38
N GLY A 85 0.52 6.07 -5.30
CA GLY A 85 -0.39 5.70 -4.22
C GLY A 85 -1.85 5.69 -4.68
N ALA A 86 -2.27 6.64 -5.53
CA ALA A 86 -3.59 6.64 -6.13
C ALA A 86 -3.79 5.46 -7.10
N LEU A 87 -2.80 5.18 -7.96
CA LEU A 87 -2.84 4.07 -8.91
C LEU A 87 -2.89 2.71 -8.21
N LEU A 88 -2.06 2.50 -7.18
CA LEU A 88 -2.09 1.28 -6.36
C LEU A 88 -3.42 1.14 -5.62
N GLY A 89 -3.94 2.24 -5.07
CA GLY A 89 -5.24 2.27 -4.41
C GLY A 89 -6.38 1.82 -5.34
N ALA A 90 -6.38 2.37 -6.56
CA ALA A 90 -7.34 2.00 -7.60
C ALA A 90 -7.17 0.55 -8.08
N GLY A 91 -5.92 0.08 -8.20
CA GLY A 91 -5.59 -1.29 -8.62
C GLY A 91 -6.05 -2.35 -7.62
N ILE A 92 -5.71 -2.17 -6.33
CA ILE A 92 -6.15 -3.06 -5.24
C ILE A 92 -7.68 -3.14 -5.21
N TYR A 93 -8.38 -2.02 -5.42
CA TYR A 93 -9.82 -2.04 -5.53
C TYR A 93 -10.31 -2.76 -6.79
N ARG A 94 -9.73 -2.53 -7.96
CA ARG A 94 -10.18 -3.21 -9.19
C ARG A 94 -10.12 -4.74 -9.04
N ILE A 95 -9.15 -5.23 -8.27
CA ILE A 95 -9.03 -6.64 -7.91
C ILE A 95 -10.10 -7.02 -6.86
N ASN A 96 -10.18 -6.29 -5.74
CA ASN A 96 -11.15 -6.59 -4.67
C ASN A 96 -12.62 -6.48 -5.10
N ALA A 97 -12.99 -5.44 -5.86
CA ALA A 97 -14.33 -5.23 -6.38
C ALA A 97 -14.79 -6.38 -7.26
N ARG A 98 -13.90 -6.94 -8.10
CA ARG A 98 -14.20 -8.14 -8.90
C ARG A 98 -14.52 -9.35 -8.03
N HIS A 99 -13.79 -9.54 -6.93
CA HIS A 99 -14.02 -10.66 -6.01
C HIS A 99 -15.25 -10.47 -5.11
N VAL A 100 -15.52 -9.24 -4.68
CA VAL A 100 -16.70 -8.92 -3.86
C VAL A 100 -17.97 -9.00 -4.70
N LEU A 101 -18.00 -8.39 -5.88
CA LEU A 101 -19.17 -8.45 -6.77
C LEU A 101 -19.49 -9.89 -7.20
N ALA A 102 -18.47 -10.71 -7.49
CA ALA A 102 -18.67 -12.12 -7.83
C ALA A 102 -19.24 -12.95 -6.67
N LYS A 103 -18.94 -12.59 -5.41
CA LYS A 103 -19.49 -13.27 -4.23
C LYS A 103 -20.85 -12.75 -3.78
N VAL A 104 -21.19 -11.50 -4.13
CA VAL A 104 -22.51 -10.92 -3.84
C VAL A 104 -23.58 -11.67 -4.62
N ASP A 105 -23.32 -12.04 -5.88
CA ASP A 105 -24.24 -12.85 -6.68
C ASP A 105 -24.52 -14.23 -6.03
N ASP A 106 -23.52 -14.83 -5.36
CA ASP A 106 -23.66 -16.10 -4.62
C ASP A 106 -24.35 -15.95 -3.25
N LEU A 107 -24.27 -14.76 -2.62
CA LEU A 107 -24.78 -14.51 -1.26
C LEU A 107 -26.17 -13.85 -1.24
N VAL A 108 -26.56 -13.14 -2.29
CA VAL A 108 -27.85 -12.42 -2.38
C VAL A 108 -29.05 -13.38 -2.48
N ILE A 109 -28.84 -14.66 -2.80
CA ILE A 109 -29.91 -15.67 -2.77
C ILE A 109 -30.31 -16.05 -1.32
N ALA A 110 -29.55 -15.66 -0.28
CA ALA A 110 -29.78 -16.16 1.09
C ALA A 110 -30.66 -15.29 2.02
N GLU A 111 -30.86 -13.98 1.78
CA GLU A 111 -31.56 -13.12 2.77
C GLU A 111 -32.55 -12.14 2.14
N GLY A 112 -33.72 -12.65 1.76
CA GLY A 112 -34.95 -11.86 1.60
C GLY A 112 -35.55 -11.44 2.95
N GLY A 113 -34.79 -10.73 3.78
CA GLY A 113 -35.15 -10.38 5.16
C GLY A 113 -34.89 -8.91 5.48
N SER A 114 -35.96 -8.11 5.41
CA SER A 114 -36.14 -6.73 5.88
C SER A 114 -35.05 -6.10 6.77
N ASN A 115 -34.68 -4.88 6.38
CA ASN A 115 -34.11 -3.77 7.17
C ASN A 115 -32.57 -3.67 7.26
N GLY A 116 -32.02 -2.93 6.29
CA GLY A 116 -30.78 -2.18 6.44
C GLY A 116 -29.59 -2.84 5.76
N PHE A 117 -29.28 -2.40 4.54
CA PHE A 117 -28.04 -2.78 3.88
C PHE A 117 -26.85 -2.59 4.82
N PRO A 118 -25.98 -3.60 4.98
CA PRO A 118 -24.69 -3.37 5.60
C PRO A 118 -23.96 -2.37 4.71
N ARG A 119 -23.92 -1.09 5.14
CA ARG A 119 -23.06 -0.06 4.56
C ARG A 119 -21.64 -0.61 4.61
N ALA A 120 -21.18 -1.20 3.51
CA ALA A 120 -19.92 -1.92 3.40
C ALA A 120 -18.77 -0.90 3.34
N VAL A 121 -18.52 -0.21 4.45
CA VAL A 121 -17.26 0.50 4.66
C VAL A 121 -16.22 -0.57 4.92
N LEU A 122 -15.34 -0.73 3.94
CA LEU A 122 -14.25 -1.71 3.94
C LEU A 122 -13.29 -1.36 5.09
N ARG A 123 -13.56 -1.85 6.30
CA ARG A 123 -12.59 -1.75 7.40
C ARG A 123 -11.37 -2.55 6.99
N LEU A 124 -10.27 -1.84 6.79
CA LEU A 124 -9.01 -2.51 6.54
C LEU A 124 -8.53 -3.10 7.85
N ASP A 125 -8.26 -4.40 7.84
CA ASP A 125 -7.51 -5.03 8.91
C ASP A 125 -6.02 -4.75 8.72
N GLY A 126 -5.46 -3.97 9.64
CA GLY A 126 -4.06 -3.55 9.58
C GLY A 126 -3.08 -4.69 9.80
N SER A 127 -3.48 -5.72 10.55
CA SER A 127 -2.66 -6.90 10.79
C SER A 127 -2.51 -7.73 9.52
N SER A 128 -3.63 -8.05 8.85
CA SER A 128 -3.61 -8.82 7.60
C SER A 128 -2.85 -8.12 6.48
N LEU A 129 -3.07 -6.80 6.28
CA LEU A 129 -2.36 -6.03 5.25
C LEU A 129 -0.86 -5.95 5.52
N GLY A 130 -0.48 -5.65 6.78
CA GLY A 130 0.92 -5.58 7.18
C GLY A 130 1.64 -6.93 7.05
N LEU A 131 0.98 -8.03 7.44
CA LEU A 131 1.52 -9.38 7.27
C LEU A 131 1.72 -9.71 5.78
N ALA A 132 0.73 -9.45 4.93
CA ALA A 132 0.83 -9.75 3.51
C ALA A 132 1.96 -8.97 2.84
N ILE A 133 1.96 -7.63 2.97
CA ILE A 133 2.96 -6.77 2.32
C ILE A 133 4.35 -6.99 2.92
N GLY A 134 4.44 -7.09 4.25
CA GLY A 134 5.69 -7.37 4.93
C GLY A 134 6.31 -8.70 4.50
N THR A 135 5.51 -9.77 4.43
CA THR A 135 5.99 -11.10 4.03
C THR A 135 6.43 -11.13 2.57
N ILE A 136 5.66 -10.51 1.66
CA ILE A 136 6.04 -10.41 0.24
C ILE A 136 7.35 -9.64 0.10
N GLY A 137 7.50 -8.52 0.80
CA GLY A 137 8.74 -7.73 0.77
C GLY A 137 9.94 -8.52 1.30
N ALA A 138 9.78 -9.20 2.43
CA ALA A 138 10.80 -10.03 3.04
C ALA A 138 11.23 -11.20 2.14
N LEU A 139 10.27 -11.96 1.60
CA LEU A 139 10.54 -13.07 0.68
C LEU A 139 11.14 -12.56 -0.63
N GLY A 140 10.69 -11.42 -1.14
CA GLY A 140 11.26 -10.79 -2.33
C GLY A 140 12.73 -10.43 -2.13
N LEU A 141 13.08 -9.83 -0.98
CA LEU A 141 14.45 -9.50 -0.64
C LEU A 141 15.32 -10.75 -0.49
N LEU A 142 14.82 -11.78 0.21
CA LEU A 142 15.47 -13.08 0.34
C LEU A 142 15.75 -13.69 -1.04
N ALA A 143 14.73 -13.80 -1.88
CA ALA A 143 14.84 -14.46 -3.18
C ALA A 143 15.80 -13.71 -4.11
N THR A 144 15.68 -12.39 -4.20
CA THR A 144 16.54 -11.56 -5.06
C THR A 144 18.00 -11.59 -4.59
N THR A 145 18.24 -11.47 -3.28
CA THR A 145 19.61 -11.51 -2.72
C THR A 145 20.24 -12.88 -2.93
N ASN A 146 19.52 -13.97 -2.63
CA ASN A 146 20.05 -15.32 -2.82
C ASN A 146 20.25 -15.67 -4.30
N THR A 147 19.45 -15.11 -5.21
CA THR A 147 19.67 -15.25 -6.67
C THR A 147 20.97 -14.56 -7.09
N LEU A 148 21.27 -13.37 -6.56
CA LEU A 148 22.54 -12.67 -6.84
C LEU A 148 23.75 -13.44 -6.30
N VAL A 149 23.62 -14.00 -5.09
CA VAL A 149 24.66 -14.83 -4.48
C VAL A 149 24.89 -16.10 -5.30
N ALA A 150 23.82 -16.81 -5.70
CA ALA A 150 23.91 -18.02 -6.51
C ALA A 150 24.53 -17.78 -7.89
N ARG A 151 24.30 -16.60 -8.49
CA ARG A 151 24.89 -16.19 -9.77
C ARG A 151 26.33 -15.69 -9.65
N GLY A 152 26.87 -15.55 -8.44
CA GLY A 152 28.20 -14.97 -8.19
C GLY A 152 28.29 -13.48 -8.50
N THR A 153 27.18 -12.80 -8.80
CA THR A 153 27.15 -11.36 -9.17
C THR A 153 26.89 -10.46 -7.97
N ALA A 154 26.82 -11.01 -6.76
CA ALA A 154 26.61 -10.29 -5.51
C ALA A 154 27.56 -9.08 -5.32
N ALA A 155 28.85 -9.26 -5.63
CA ALA A 155 29.86 -8.19 -5.47
C ALA A 155 29.71 -7.04 -6.49
N GLN A 156 29.07 -7.31 -7.63
CA GLN A 156 28.93 -6.35 -8.74
C GLN A 156 27.60 -5.58 -8.68
N SER A 157 26.66 -6.00 -7.83
CA SER A 157 25.35 -5.36 -7.71
C SER A 157 25.42 -4.08 -6.87
N VAL A 158 25.60 -2.94 -7.55
CA VAL A 158 25.61 -1.61 -6.93
C VAL A 158 24.30 -1.34 -6.15
N HIS A 159 23.17 -1.80 -6.68
CA HIS A 159 21.84 -1.56 -6.10
C HIS A 159 21.61 -2.38 -4.82
N ALA A 160 22.03 -3.65 -4.82
CA ALA A 160 21.95 -4.46 -3.60
C ALA A 160 22.89 -3.90 -2.53
N ARG A 161 24.07 -3.43 -2.92
CA ARG A 161 25.04 -2.84 -1.99
C ARG A 161 24.60 -1.49 -1.42
N LEU A 162 23.74 -0.74 -2.11
CA LEU A 162 23.10 0.46 -1.53
C LEU A 162 22.09 0.10 -0.44
N LEU A 163 21.49 -1.09 -0.50
CA LEU A 163 20.50 -1.51 0.48
C LEU A 163 21.13 -1.80 1.85
N SER A 164 22.41 -2.17 1.93
CA SER A 164 23.12 -2.35 3.21
C SER A 164 23.32 -1.05 3.98
N GLU A 165 23.17 0.08 3.32
CA GLU A 165 23.20 1.39 3.96
C GLU A 165 21.85 1.82 4.53
N VAL A 166 20.76 1.21 4.02
CA VAL A 166 19.38 1.49 4.46
C VAL A 166 18.96 0.52 5.56
N LEU A 167 19.38 -0.74 5.45
CA LEU A 167 19.08 -1.82 6.38
C LEU A 167 20.36 -2.17 7.17
N PRO A 168 20.47 -1.74 8.44
CA PRO A 168 21.73 -1.76 9.20
C PRO A 168 22.30 -3.17 9.45
N GLY A 169 21.53 -4.24 9.25
CA GLY A 169 22.00 -5.62 9.29
C GLY A 169 22.08 -6.34 7.94
N TYR A 170 21.67 -5.69 6.85
CA TYR A 170 21.68 -6.31 5.53
C TYR A 170 23.08 -6.34 4.91
N THR A 171 23.46 -7.51 4.42
CA THR A 171 24.60 -7.67 3.51
C THR A 171 24.17 -8.53 2.33
N VAL A 172 24.84 -8.42 1.19
CA VAL A 172 24.57 -9.23 0.01
C VAL A 172 25.14 -10.65 0.19
N SER A 173 24.60 -11.37 1.17
CA SER A 173 24.96 -12.71 1.58
C SER A 173 23.70 -13.48 2.00
N VAL A 174 23.79 -14.80 2.12
CA VAL A 174 22.64 -15.63 2.54
C VAL A 174 22.15 -15.21 3.93
N LEU A 175 23.06 -15.06 4.91
CA LEU A 175 22.70 -14.63 6.26
C LEU A 175 22.24 -13.17 6.32
N GLY A 176 22.91 -12.28 5.58
CA GLY A 176 22.53 -10.87 5.47
C GLY A 176 21.13 -10.69 4.87
N SER A 177 20.73 -11.58 3.95
CA SER A 177 19.39 -11.56 3.37
C SER A 177 18.30 -11.93 4.38
N ILE A 178 18.58 -12.81 5.34
CA ILE A 178 17.65 -13.17 6.42
C ILE A 178 17.45 -11.99 7.37
N ILE A 179 18.55 -11.37 7.80
CA ILE A 179 18.50 -10.21 8.71
C ILE A 179 17.77 -9.05 8.02
N GLY A 180 18.16 -8.70 6.80
CA GLY A 180 17.50 -7.65 6.04
C GLY A 180 16.02 -7.94 5.74
N ALA A 181 15.64 -9.21 5.58
CA ALA A 181 14.24 -9.57 5.39
C ALA A 181 13.39 -9.37 6.65
N ILE A 182 13.93 -9.66 7.84
CA ILE A 182 13.27 -9.36 9.12
C ILE A 182 13.14 -7.84 9.31
N GLU A 183 14.20 -7.08 9.03
CA GLU A 183 14.18 -5.61 9.13
C GLU A 183 13.16 -5.00 8.16
N LEU A 184 13.18 -5.42 6.89
CA LEU A 184 12.25 -4.95 5.86
C LEU A 184 10.80 -5.33 6.19
N PHE A 185 10.57 -6.55 6.70
CA PHE A 185 9.26 -6.99 7.18
C PHE A 185 8.73 -6.03 8.25
N ALA A 186 9.53 -5.75 9.28
CA ALA A 186 9.13 -4.90 10.40
C ALA A 186 8.78 -3.48 9.93
N ILE A 187 9.62 -2.90 9.06
CA ILE A 187 9.40 -1.56 8.50
C ILE A 187 8.08 -1.52 7.72
N LEU A 188 7.87 -2.46 6.78
CA LEU A 188 6.66 -2.51 5.96
C LEU A 188 5.40 -2.77 6.79
N TYR A 189 5.49 -3.65 7.80
CA TYR A 189 4.39 -3.96 8.70
C TYR A 189 3.94 -2.71 9.48
N VAL A 190 4.88 -1.99 10.10
CA VAL A 190 4.59 -0.76 10.85
C VAL A 190 4.00 0.31 9.93
N PHE A 191 4.56 0.47 8.72
CA PHE A 191 4.07 1.42 7.73
C PHE A 191 2.62 1.12 7.31
N CYS A 192 2.30 -0.14 7.03
CA CYS A 192 0.95 -0.57 6.69
C CYS A 192 -0.04 -0.34 7.85
N ARG A 193 0.38 -0.59 9.10
CA ARG A 193 -0.47 -0.28 10.26
C ARG A 193 -0.74 1.20 10.43
N ALA A 194 0.28 2.05 10.21
CA ALA A 194 0.12 3.49 10.25
C ALA A 194 -0.89 3.96 9.18
N PHE A 195 -0.73 3.48 7.95
CA PHE A 195 -1.64 3.74 6.85
C PHE A 195 -3.09 3.33 7.17
N VAL A 196 -3.31 2.10 7.64
CA VAL A 196 -4.64 1.59 7.99
C VAL A 196 -5.27 2.38 9.14
N SER A 197 -4.48 2.80 10.13
CA SER A 197 -4.97 3.66 11.22
C SER A 197 -5.51 5.00 10.69
N ILE A 198 -4.81 5.61 9.73
CA ILE A 198 -5.24 6.87 9.10
C ILE A 198 -6.51 6.63 8.28
N TYR A 199 -6.53 5.59 7.45
CA TYR A 199 -7.70 5.23 6.65
C TYR A 199 -8.94 5.01 7.52
N ASN A 200 -8.85 4.13 8.52
CA ASN A 200 -9.98 3.78 9.39
C ASN A 200 -10.47 4.99 10.19
N ARG A 201 -9.58 5.91 10.60
CA ARG A 201 -9.96 7.15 11.29
C ARG A 201 -10.74 8.10 10.39
N VAL A 202 -10.34 8.24 9.12
CA VAL A 202 -11.03 9.11 8.15
C VAL A 202 -12.37 8.51 7.76
N ALA A 203 -12.41 7.22 7.44
CA ALA A 203 -13.64 6.49 7.12
C ALA A 203 -14.64 6.52 8.31
N GLY A 204 -14.13 6.35 9.53
CA GLY A 204 -14.92 6.37 10.77
C GLY A 204 -15.61 7.71 11.07
N ARG A 205 -14.98 8.85 10.73
CA ARG A 205 -15.57 10.19 10.98
C ARG A 205 -16.81 10.47 10.14
N ARG A 206 -16.98 9.81 8.99
CA ARG A 206 -18.17 9.96 8.15
C ARG A 206 -19.41 9.26 8.73
N HIS A 207 -19.23 8.25 9.60
CA HIS A 207 -20.35 7.53 10.21
C HIS A 207 -21.08 8.31 11.32
N ARG A 208 -20.51 9.41 11.83
CA ARG A 208 -21.10 10.23 12.90
C ARG A 208 -21.87 11.46 12.39
N ARG A 209 -22.01 11.64 11.07
CA ARG A 209 -22.88 12.64 10.44
C ARG A 209 -23.91 11.94 9.60
#